data_AF-A0A2J7ZIW9-F1
#
_entry.id   AF-A0A2J7ZIW9-F1
#
_cell.length_a   1.000
_cell.length_b   1.000
_cell.length_c   1.000
_cell.angle_alpha   90.00
_cell.angle_beta   90.00
_cell.angle_gamma   90.00
#
_symmetry.space_group_name_H-M   'P 1'
#
loop_
_entity.id
_entity.type
_entity.pdbx_description
1 polymer ?
#
loop_
_entity_poly.entity_id
_entity_poly.type
_entity_poly.pdbx_seq_one_letter_code
_entity_poly.pdbx_strand_id
1 'polypeptide(L)'
;MIRVAARLFYSGPCPPESQTRGLGVLLLDYLTTVQWVSFKDLAEATKIHPSVLTQALRFLEAGHMVRRLERRERRPVKASVGDDKLDKEDKEAKEEKERSRSFTVDYYVIDYYRAFDALQAARRLLRVMDLELAPLKRVMTDLQVYAVPVPDAGELCDWMKSRLATTTTPDIEWEDVA
;
A
#
# COMPACT_ATOMS: atom_id res chain seq x y z
N MET A 1 8.69 3.24 -14.64
CA MET A 1 9.37 2.44 -13.60
C MET A 1 8.77 2.63 -12.20
N ILE A 2 8.69 3.85 -11.67
CA ILE A 2 8.17 4.10 -10.30
C ILE A 2 6.73 3.60 -10.11
N ARG A 3 5.85 3.73 -11.11
CA ARG A 3 4.47 3.19 -11.02
C ARG A 3 4.42 1.68 -10.82
N VAL A 4 5.30 0.93 -11.48
CA VAL A 4 5.39 -0.53 -11.34
C VAL A 4 5.90 -0.89 -9.96
N ALA A 5 6.96 -0.21 -9.52
CA ALA A 5 7.49 -0.33 -8.16
C ALA A 5 6.44 0.00 -7.10
N ALA A 6 5.70 1.10 -7.27
CA ALA A 6 4.65 1.51 -6.36
C ALA A 6 3.60 0.41 -6.20
N ARG A 7 3.17 -0.20 -7.31
CA ARG A 7 2.23 -1.33 -7.27
C ARG A 7 2.83 -2.55 -6.57
N LEU A 8 4.08 -2.91 -6.85
CA LEU A 8 4.72 -4.07 -6.23
C LEU A 8 4.93 -3.93 -4.71
N PHE A 9 5.35 -2.75 -4.25
CA PHE A 9 5.69 -2.53 -2.84
C PHE A 9 4.53 -2.01 -1.99
N TYR A 10 3.55 -1.35 -2.62
CA TYR A 10 2.48 -0.66 -1.90
C TYR A 10 1.07 -1.17 -2.23
N SER A 11 0.89 -2.07 -3.21
CA SER A 11 -0.45 -2.64 -3.55
C SER A 11 -0.74 -4.02 -2.94
N GLY A 12 0.17 -4.62 -2.17
CA GLY A 12 0.04 -6.01 -1.70
C GLY A 12 -0.79 -6.21 -0.41
N PRO A 13 -1.49 -7.36 -0.25
CA PRO A 13 -2.29 -7.66 0.93
C PRO A 13 -1.44 -8.20 2.10
N CYS A 14 -1.22 -7.39 3.15
CA CYS A 14 -0.72 -7.83 4.47
C CYS A 14 -1.18 -6.82 5.57
N PRO A 15 -1.08 -7.19 6.87
CA PRO A 15 -2.14 -7.48 7.85
C PRO A 15 -2.94 -6.21 8.30
N PRO A 16 -3.92 -6.27 9.24
CA PRO A 16 -5.17 -5.49 9.18
C PRO A 16 -5.12 -4.00 9.57
N GLU A 17 -3.96 -3.33 9.60
CA GLU A 17 -3.86 -2.03 10.30
C GLU A 17 -3.50 -0.80 9.48
N SER A 18 -3.19 -0.91 8.18
CA SER A 18 -2.84 0.29 7.40
C SER A 18 -3.69 0.45 6.15
N GLN A 19 -4.72 1.30 6.26
CA GLN A 19 -5.50 1.82 5.11
C GLN A 19 -4.66 2.63 4.12
N THR A 20 -3.35 2.79 4.39
CA THR A 20 -2.45 3.72 3.72
C THR A 20 -1.62 3.10 2.59
N ARG A 21 -1.56 1.76 2.47
CA ARG A 21 -0.75 1.12 1.41
C ARG A 21 -1.28 1.39 0.00
N GLY A 22 -2.59 1.23 -0.23
CA GLY A 22 -3.21 1.59 -1.52
C GLY A 22 -3.12 3.08 -1.86
N LEU A 23 -3.09 3.95 -0.84
CA LEU A 23 -2.91 5.39 -1.00
C LEU A 23 -1.51 5.75 -1.50
N GLY A 24 -0.48 4.98 -1.11
CA GLY A 24 0.89 5.20 -1.58
C GLY A 24 1.01 5.14 -3.10
N VAL A 25 0.25 4.24 -3.75
CA VAL A 25 0.23 4.14 -5.23
C VAL A 25 -0.41 5.36 -5.86
N LEU A 26 -1.55 5.82 -5.33
CA LEU A 26 -2.26 7.01 -5.81
C LEU A 26 -1.41 8.29 -5.63
N LEU A 27 -0.77 8.40 -4.47
CA LEU A 27 0.12 9.53 -4.15
C LEU A 27 1.33 9.56 -5.08
N LEU A 28 1.99 8.43 -5.30
CA LEU A 28 3.10 8.34 -6.23
C LEU A 28 2.66 8.61 -7.67
N ASP A 29 1.47 8.16 -8.07
CA ASP A 29 0.94 8.44 -9.41
C ASP A 29 0.74 9.95 -9.63
N TYR A 30 0.13 10.63 -8.65
CA TYR A 30 -0.04 12.09 -8.70
C TYR A 30 1.30 12.84 -8.65
N LEU A 31 2.22 12.44 -7.77
CA LEU A 31 3.54 13.06 -7.68
C LEU A 31 4.42 12.78 -8.92
N THR A 32 4.10 11.76 -9.74
CA THR A 32 4.75 11.60 -11.05
C THR A 32 4.25 12.56 -12.11
N THR A 33 3.05 13.14 -11.95
CA THR A 33 2.51 14.13 -12.90
C THR A 33 2.89 15.56 -12.50
N VAL A 34 3.12 15.83 -11.22
CA VAL A 34 3.45 17.17 -10.69
C VAL A 34 4.78 17.16 -9.94
N GLN A 35 5.71 18.04 -10.32
CA GLN A 35 7.06 18.08 -9.74
C GLN A 35 7.11 18.62 -8.30
N TRP A 36 6.26 19.59 -7.95
CA TRP A 36 6.27 20.25 -6.64
C TRP A 36 4.84 20.42 -6.16
N VAL A 37 4.48 19.79 -5.04
CA VAL A 37 3.12 19.85 -4.50
C VAL A 37 3.16 20.19 -3.02
N SER A 38 2.38 21.19 -2.62
CA SER A 38 2.20 21.51 -1.20
C SER A 38 1.28 20.50 -0.52
N PHE A 39 1.38 20.34 0.80
CA PHE A 39 0.48 19.44 1.54
C PHE A 39 -1.01 19.72 1.29
N LYS A 40 -1.38 21.01 1.16
CA LYS A 40 -2.78 21.44 0.97
C LYS A 40 -3.28 21.05 -0.41
N ASP A 41 -2.53 21.38 -1.45
CA ASP A 41 -2.91 21.06 -2.84
C ASP A 41 -2.98 19.54 -3.05
N LEU A 42 -2.12 18.79 -2.35
CA LEU A 42 -2.13 17.34 -2.40
C LEU A 42 -3.40 16.76 -1.76
N ALA A 43 -3.83 17.29 -0.62
CA ALA A 43 -5.06 16.88 0.05
C ALA A 43 -6.30 17.21 -0.81
N GLU A 44 -6.31 18.38 -1.44
CA GLU A 44 -7.40 18.80 -2.34
C GLU A 44 -7.47 17.95 -3.61
N ALA A 45 -6.34 17.69 -4.25
CA ALA A 45 -6.27 16.91 -5.48
C ALA A 45 -6.65 15.43 -5.26
N THR A 46 -6.24 14.85 -4.14
CA THR A 46 -6.48 13.44 -3.84
C THR A 46 -7.78 13.19 -3.08
N LYS A 47 -8.42 14.25 -2.55
CA LYS A 47 -9.62 14.18 -1.69
C LYS A 47 -9.44 13.24 -0.48
N ILE A 48 -8.21 13.09 0.00
CA ILE A 48 -7.87 12.25 1.15
C ILE A 48 -7.93 13.10 2.43
N HIS A 49 -8.41 12.50 3.52
CA HIS A 49 -8.38 13.15 4.82
C HIS A 49 -6.93 13.45 5.27
N PRO A 50 -6.63 14.66 5.79
CA PRO A 50 -5.25 15.09 6.07
C PRO A 50 -4.50 14.20 7.07
N SER A 51 -5.18 13.58 8.04
CA SER A 51 -4.53 12.64 8.98
C SER A 51 -3.96 11.42 8.26
N VAL A 52 -4.74 10.85 7.33
CA VAL A 52 -4.38 9.67 6.55
C VAL A 52 -3.30 10.03 5.53
N LEU A 53 -3.39 11.22 4.93
CA LEU A 53 -2.38 11.75 4.02
C LEU A 53 -1.02 11.92 4.72
N THR A 54 -1.01 12.46 5.94
CA THR A 54 0.22 12.60 6.74
C THR A 54 0.85 11.24 7.03
N GLN A 55 0.04 10.25 7.39
CA GLN A 55 0.53 8.90 7.66
C GLN A 55 1.09 8.23 6.39
N ALA A 56 0.42 8.40 5.25
CA ALA A 56 0.88 7.87 3.97
C ALA A 56 2.18 8.54 3.50
N LEU A 57 2.32 9.86 3.66
CA LEU A 57 3.54 10.59 3.32
C LEU A 57 4.72 10.18 4.19
N ARG A 58 4.53 10.03 5.51
CA ARG A 58 5.57 9.49 6.41
C ARG A 58 6.04 8.11 5.99
N PHE A 59 5.12 7.26 5.53
CA PHE A 59 5.47 5.94 5.05
C PHE A 59 6.25 5.97 3.72
N LEU A 60 5.91 6.90 2.81
CA LEU A 60 6.65 7.11 1.56
C LEU A 60 8.05 7.72 1.81
N GLU A 61 8.19 8.59 2.80
CA GLU A 61 9.47 9.14 3.26
C GLU A 61 10.36 8.04 3.86
N ALA A 62 9.79 7.18 4.72
CA ALA A 62 10.49 6.03 5.30
C ALA A 62 10.96 5.03 4.22
N GLY A 63 10.18 4.87 3.14
CA GLY A 63 10.57 4.10 1.96
C GLY A 63 11.57 4.78 1.03
N HIS A 64 12.05 5.99 1.36
CA HIS A 64 12.94 6.82 0.53
C HIS A 64 12.41 7.14 -0.88
N MET A 65 11.08 7.12 -1.06
CA MET A 65 10.45 7.42 -2.36
C MET A 65 10.18 8.91 -2.54
N VAL A 66 9.82 9.57 -1.44
CA VAL A 66 9.46 11.00 -1.43
C VAL A 66 10.39 11.75 -0.49
N ARG A 67 10.73 12.97 -0.88
CA ARG A 67 11.48 13.91 -0.06
C ARG A 67 10.60 15.11 0.28
N ARG A 68 10.56 15.44 1.57
CA ARG A 68 9.98 16.68 2.07
C ARG A 68 10.99 17.82 1.97
N LEU A 69 10.55 18.93 1.40
CA LEU A 69 11.30 20.17 1.37
C LEU A 69 10.51 21.25 2.10
N GLU A 70 11.07 21.75 3.19
CA GLU A 70 10.50 22.88 3.91
C GLU A 70 10.91 24.17 3.22
N ARG A 71 9.93 24.94 2.74
CA ARG A 71 10.17 26.27 2.17
C ARG A 71 9.50 27.32 3.03
N ARG A 72 10.28 28.34 3.42
CA ARG A 72 9.74 29.51 4.10
C ARG A 72 9.11 30.43 3.07
N GLU A 73 7.79 30.48 3.03
CA GLU A 73 7.08 31.39 2.14
C GLU A 73 6.66 32.65 2.90
N ARG A 74 6.84 33.80 2.24
CA ARG A 74 6.24 35.07 2.65
C ARG A 74 4.90 35.17 1.91
N ARG A 75 3.81 35.47 2.61
CA ARG A 75 2.52 35.69 1.94
C ARG A 75 2.73 36.73 0.84
N PRO A 76 2.26 36.51 -0.40
CA PRO A 76 2.17 37.61 -1.34
C PRO A 76 1.26 38.64 -0.67
N VAL A 77 1.80 39.83 -0.42
CA VAL A 77 0.96 40.99 -0.10
C VAL A 77 -0.02 41.05 -1.26
N LYS A 78 -1.31 40.78 -0.99
CA LYS A 78 -2.35 41.07 -1.97
C LYS A 78 -2.14 42.54 -2.30
N ALA A 79 -1.62 42.84 -3.49
CA ALA A 79 -1.61 44.18 -4.01
C ALA A 79 -3.08 44.52 -4.20
N SER A 80 -3.68 45.14 -3.18
CA SER A 80 -4.93 45.86 -3.28
C SER A 80 -4.69 46.97 -4.30
N VAL A 81 -4.91 46.65 -5.58
CA VAL A 81 -5.13 47.64 -6.61
C VAL A 81 -6.47 48.30 -6.28
N GLY A 82 -6.42 49.58 -5.90
CA GLY A 82 -7.55 50.44 -5.59
C GLY A 82 -7.90 50.49 -4.10
N ASP A 83 -7.44 51.49 -3.35
CA ASP A 83 -8.09 52.81 -3.34
C ASP A 83 -7.17 53.84 -2.69
N ASP A 84 -7.21 55.04 -3.24
CA ASP A 84 -6.38 56.17 -2.83
C ASP A 84 -7.02 56.88 -1.62
N LYS A 85 -6.15 57.40 -0.74
CA LYS A 85 -6.39 58.37 0.36
C LYS A 85 -6.86 57.88 1.75
N LEU A 86 -6.08 58.39 2.71
CA LEU A 86 -6.36 58.79 4.10
C LEU A 86 -5.85 57.88 5.25
N ASP A 87 -5.06 58.57 6.09
CA ASP A 87 -4.52 58.30 7.42
C ASP A 87 -3.36 57.31 7.56
N LYS A 88 -2.18 57.89 7.80
CA LYS A 88 -0.85 57.30 7.55
C LYS A 88 -0.03 56.93 8.80
N GLU A 89 -0.56 56.98 10.01
CA GLU A 89 0.31 56.78 11.21
C GLU A 89 -0.07 55.60 12.12
N ASP A 90 -1.30 55.07 12.08
CA ASP A 90 -1.71 53.98 13.00
C ASP A 90 -1.93 52.61 12.33
N LYS A 91 -1.85 52.50 11.00
CA LYS A 91 -2.04 51.23 10.28
C LYS A 91 -0.75 50.44 10.05
N GLU A 92 0.42 51.09 10.07
CA GLU A 92 1.69 50.42 9.76
C GLU A 92 2.13 49.45 10.88
N ALA A 93 1.91 49.77 12.15
CA ALA A 93 2.29 48.91 13.27
C ALA A 93 1.45 47.62 13.40
N LYS A 94 0.22 47.61 12.87
CA LYS A 94 -0.66 46.43 12.88
C LYS A 94 -0.44 45.53 11.65
N GLU A 95 -0.13 46.13 10.50
CA GLU A 95 0.24 45.39 9.29
C GLU A 95 1.64 44.74 9.37
N GLU A 96 2.60 45.37 10.06
CA GLU A 96 3.96 44.84 10.21
C GLU A 96 4.01 43.56 11.08
N LYS A 97 3.09 43.45 12.05
CA LYS A 97 2.96 42.25 12.91
C LYS A 97 2.30 41.06 12.19
N GLU A 98 1.54 41.29 11.13
CA GLU A 98 0.98 40.22 10.29
C GLU A 98 1.92 39.81 9.14
N ARG A 99 2.78 40.72 8.65
CA ARG A 99 3.80 40.46 7.62
C ARG A 99 4.98 39.61 8.13
N SER A 100 5.17 39.49 9.43
CA SER A 100 6.27 38.77 10.07
C SER A 100 5.96 37.30 10.43
N ARG A 101 4.72 36.84 10.24
CA ARG A 101 4.41 35.40 10.26
C ARG A 101 4.81 34.77 8.94
N SER A 102 6.10 34.48 8.78
CA SER A 102 6.57 33.53 7.77
C SER A 102 5.86 32.20 7.99
N PHE A 103 5.12 31.70 6.99
CA PHE A 103 4.53 30.36 7.08
C PHE A 103 5.52 29.40 6.42
N THR A 104 5.90 28.36 7.16
CA THR A 104 6.66 27.25 6.57
C THR A 104 5.67 26.38 5.81
N VAL A 105 5.90 26.20 4.51
CA VAL A 105 5.08 25.33 3.65
C VAL A 105 5.92 24.11 3.30
N ASP A 106 5.32 22.94 3.52
CA ASP A 106 5.92 21.66 3.17
C ASP A 106 5.60 21.30 1.73
N TYR A 107 6.66 21.13 0.93
CA TYR A 107 6.58 20.64 -0.44
C TYR A 107 7.07 19.19 -0.52
N TYR A 108 6.41 18.39 -1.34
CA TYR A 108 6.74 17.00 -1.57
C TYR A 108 7.19 16.79 -3.01
N VAL A 109 8.32 16.10 -3.17
CA VAL A 109 8.94 15.79 -4.46
C VAL A 109 9.40 14.34 -4.46
N ILE A 110 9.29 13.65 -5.59
CA ILE A 110 9.86 12.30 -5.76
C ILE A 110 11.38 12.42 -5.90
N ASP A 111 12.12 11.70 -5.04
CA ASP A 111 13.57 11.57 -5.16
C ASP A 111 13.91 10.34 -5.99
N TYR A 112 14.01 10.52 -7.31
CA TYR A 112 14.22 9.44 -8.27
C TYR A 112 15.48 8.62 -7.98
N TYR A 113 16.54 9.24 -7.48
CA TYR A 113 17.80 8.57 -7.21
C TYR A 113 17.66 7.66 -5.98
N ARG A 114 17.15 8.20 -4.87
CA ARG A 114 16.94 7.42 -3.64
C ARG A 114 15.89 6.32 -3.81
N ALA A 115 14.82 6.62 -4.55
CA ALA A 115 13.81 5.64 -4.90
C ALA A 115 14.43 4.46 -5.67
N PHE A 116 15.30 4.73 -6.64
CA PHE A 116 15.94 3.68 -7.42
C PHE A 116 16.86 2.79 -6.57
N ASP A 117 17.66 3.38 -5.69
CA ASP A 117 18.53 2.63 -4.77
C ASP A 117 17.72 1.77 -3.79
N ALA A 118 16.64 2.30 -3.25
CA ALA A 118 15.73 1.56 -2.37
C ALA A 118 15.10 0.36 -3.10
N LEU A 119 14.67 0.54 -4.35
CA LEU A 119 14.12 -0.54 -5.17
C LEU A 119 15.15 -1.62 -5.49
N GLN A 120 16.39 -1.22 -5.77
CA GLN A 120 17.47 -2.18 -5.98
C GLN A 120 17.76 -2.98 -4.71
N ALA A 121 17.81 -2.32 -3.55
CA ALA A 121 18.03 -2.99 -2.26
C ALA A 121 16.90 -3.97 -1.96
N ALA A 122 15.64 -3.56 -2.12
CA ALA A 122 14.48 -4.42 -1.92
C ALA A 122 14.49 -5.63 -2.87
N ARG A 123 14.86 -5.44 -4.13
CA ARG A 123 15.02 -6.54 -5.09
C ARG A 123 16.10 -7.54 -4.66
N ARG A 124 17.22 -7.05 -4.11
CA ARG A 124 18.29 -7.93 -3.59
C ARG A 124 17.79 -8.74 -2.40
N LEU A 125 17.06 -8.12 -1.47
CA LEU A 125 16.48 -8.82 -0.32
C LEU A 125 15.47 -9.90 -0.73
N LEU A 126 14.59 -9.61 -1.69
CA LEU A 126 13.66 -10.61 -2.22
C LEU A 126 14.39 -11.81 -2.80
N ARG A 127 15.48 -11.59 -3.55
CA ARG A 127 16.31 -12.69 -4.06
C ARG A 127 16.93 -13.54 -2.95
N VAL A 128 17.39 -12.91 -1.86
CA VAL A 128 17.92 -13.65 -0.71
C VAL A 128 16.81 -14.51 -0.08
N MET A 129 15.64 -13.94 0.16
CA MET A 129 14.49 -14.69 0.69
C MET A 129 14.07 -15.84 -0.22
N ASP A 130 14.10 -15.65 -1.54
CA ASP A 130 13.81 -16.71 -2.49
C ASP A 130 14.83 -17.85 -2.44
N LEU A 131 16.10 -17.55 -2.17
CA LEU A 131 17.15 -18.56 -1.97
C LEU A 131 16.94 -19.33 -0.67
N GLU A 132 16.64 -18.65 0.43
CA GLU A 132 16.34 -19.28 1.73
C GLU A 132 15.09 -20.16 1.68
N LEU A 133 14.09 -19.75 0.90
CA LEU A 133 12.86 -20.51 0.71
C LEU A 133 12.99 -21.59 -0.37
N ALA A 134 14.05 -21.59 -1.19
CA ALA A 134 14.28 -22.58 -2.24
C ALA A 134 14.25 -24.04 -1.75
N PRO A 135 14.93 -24.43 -0.64
CA PRO A 135 14.84 -25.80 -0.13
C PRO A 135 13.42 -26.14 0.33
N LEU A 136 12.71 -25.20 0.95
CA LEU A 136 11.35 -25.41 1.43
C LEU A 136 10.35 -25.58 0.28
N LYS A 137 10.52 -24.78 -0.78
CA LYS A 137 9.74 -24.89 -2.04
C LYS A 137 9.95 -26.26 -2.68
N ARG A 138 11.18 -26.80 -2.69
CA ARG A 138 11.47 -28.16 -3.20
C ARG A 138 10.76 -29.24 -2.39
N VAL A 139 10.82 -29.18 -1.06
CA VAL A 139 10.11 -30.13 -0.19
C VAL A 139 8.59 -30.06 -0.40
N MET A 140 8.03 -28.86 -0.55
CA MET A 140 6.60 -28.70 -0.84
C MET A 140 6.22 -29.29 -2.21
N THR A 141 7.02 -29.06 -3.26
CA THR A 141 6.75 -29.66 -4.57
C THR A 141 6.85 -31.17 -4.54
N ASP A 142 7.84 -31.72 -3.83
CA ASP A 142 7.99 -33.17 -3.69
C ASP A 142 6.78 -33.76 -2.94
N LEU A 143 6.33 -33.13 -1.86
CA LEU A 143 5.13 -33.53 -1.13
C LEU A 143 3.85 -33.42 -1.98
N GLN A 144 3.75 -32.43 -2.87
CA GLN A 144 2.62 -32.31 -3.81
C GLN A 144 2.59 -33.44 -4.84
N VAL A 145 3.74 -33.99 -5.23
CA VAL A 145 3.81 -35.17 -6.12
C VAL A 145 3.28 -36.43 -5.41
N TYR A 146 3.45 -36.53 -4.08
CA TYR A 146 2.92 -37.62 -3.26
C TYR A 146 1.54 -37.34 -2.67
N ALA A 147 1.02 -36.12 -2.82
CA ALA A 147 -0.33 -35.79 -2.40
C ALA A 147 -1.29 -36.52 -3.33
N VAL A 148 -1.88 -37.62 -2.84
CA VAL A 148 -3.01 -38.27 -3.48
C VAL A 148 -4.08 -37.18 -3.68
N PRO A 149 -4.56 -36.93 -4.91
CA PRO A 149 -5.64 -35.99 -5.11
C PRO A 149 -6.80 -36.44 -4.23
N VAL A 150 -7.32 -35.52 -3.41
CA VAL A 150 -8.53 -35.78 -2.64
C VAL A 150 -9.60 -36.18 -3.66
N PRO A 151 -10.18 -37.39 -3.59
CA PRO A 151 -11.16 -37.81 -4.57
C PRO A 151 -12.33 -36.83 -4.53
N ASP A 152 -12.89 -36.50 -5.69
CA ASP A 152 -14.09 -35.68 -5.73
C ASP A 152 -15.19 -36.35 -4.90
N ALA A 153 -16.03 -35.55 -4.23
CA ALA A 153 -17.02 -36.07 -3.29
C ALA A 153 -17.91 -37.17 -3.89
N GLY A 154 -18.16 -37.13 -5.20
CA GLY A 154 -18.86 -38.19 -5.94
C GLY A 154 -18.08 -39.50 -6.05
N GLU A 155 -16.77 -39.45 -6.32
CA GLU A 155 -15.91 -40.63 -6.41
C GLU A 155 -15.75 -41.32 -5.06
N LEU A 156 -15.69 -40.55 -3.97
CA LEU A 156 -15.70 -41.05 -2.59
C LEU A 156 -16.99 -41.79 -2.25
N CYS A 157 -18.14 -41.23 -2.64
CA CYS A 157 -19.44 -41.88 -2.43
C CYS A 157 -19.56 -43.19 -3.20
N ASP A 158 -19.10 -43.24 -4.45
CA ASP A 158 -19.19 -44.45 -5.27
C ASP A 158 -18.20 -45.53 -4.81
N TRP A 159 -17.01 -45.13 -4.36
CA TRP A 159 -16.06 -46.04 -3.70
C TRP A 159 -16.63 -46.61 -2.40
N MET A 160 -17.27 -45.80 -1.55
CA MET A 160 -17.94 -46.26 -0.34
C MET A 160 -19.06 -47.26 -0.65
N LYS A 161 -19.91 -46.96 -1.64
CA LYS A 161 -20.99 -47.87 -2.08
C LYS A 161 -20.43 -49.20 -2.60
N SER A 162 -19.35 -49.17 -3.39
CA SER A 162 -18.70 -50.39 -3.90
C SER A 162 -18.16 -51.28 -2.78
N ARG A 163 -17.71 -50.69 -1.66
CA ARG A 163 -17.20 -51.43 -0.50
C ARG A 163 -18.32 -52.00 0.37
N LEU A 164 -19.42 -51.26 0.49
CA LEU A 164 -20.64 -51.70 1.19
C LEU A 164 -21.33 -52.87 0.45
N ALA A 165 -21.30 -52.88 -0.88
CA ALA A 165 -21.85 -53.96 -1.70
C ALA A 165 -21.08 -55.29 -1.57
N THR A 166 -19.78 -55.25 -1.25
CA THR A 166 -18.97 -56.45 -1.04
C THR A 166 -19.11 -57.07 0.34
N THR A 167 -19.77 -56.40 1.28
CA THR A 167 -19.97 -56.86 2.67
C THR A 167 -21.37 -57.42 2.94
N THR A 168 -22.20 -57.61 1.91
CA THR A 168 -23.45 -58.35 2.09
C THR A 168 -23.11 -59.82 2.36
N THR A 169 -23.26 -60.19 3.63
CA THR A 169 -23.08 -61.52 4.20
C THR A 169 -23.81 -62.58 3.38
N PRO A 170 -23.24 -63.79 3.19
CA PRO A 170 -23.96 -64.90 2.60
C PRO A 170 -25.16 -65.26 3.49
N ASP A 171 -26.32 -65.45 2.86
CA ASP A 171 -27.56 -65.87 3.51
C ASP A 171 -27.30 -67.14 4.34
N ILE A 172 -27.38 -67.00 5.66
CA ILE A 172 -27.40 -68.14 6.58
C ILE A 172 -28.84 -68.64 6.55
N GLU A 173 -29.09 -69.69 5.77
CA GLU A 173 -30.33 -70.47 5.86
C GLU A 173 -30.39 -71.13 7.23
N TRP A 174 -31.34 -70.70 8.06
CA TRP A 174 -31.69 -71.41 9.28
C TRP A 174 -32.59 -72.58 8.89
N GLU A 175 -32.05 -73.80 8.90
CA GLU A 175 -32.87 -75.00 8.85
C GLU A 175 -33.70 -75.09 10.15
N ASP A 176 -35.03 -75.11 10.00
CA ASP A 176 -35.98 -75.33 11.07
C ASP A 176 -35.79 -76.74 11.66
N VAL A 177 -35.32 -76.79 12.92
CA VAL A 177 -35.31 -78.02 13.72
C VAL A 177 -36.68 -78.21 14.36
N ALA A 178 -37.45 -79.14 13.79
CA ALA A 178 -38.68 -79.68 14.37
C ALA A 178 -38.41 -80.83 15.36
#